data_AF-A0A8J8AY03-F1
#
_entry.id   AF-A0A8J8AY03-F1
#
_cell.length_a   1.000
_cell.length_b   1.000
_cell.length_c   1.000
_cell.angle_alpha   90.00
_cell.angle_beta   90.00
_cell.angle_gamma   90.00
#
_symmetry.space_group_name_H-M   'P 1'
#
loop_
_entity.id
_entity.type
_entity.pdbx_description
1 polymer ?
#
loop_
_entity_poly.entity_id
_entity_poly.type
_entity_poly.pdbx_seq_one_letter_code
_entity_poly.pdbx_strand_id
1 'polypeptide(L)'
;MTRTPGFARLALLLVMAFVLALGAGCSRFGKKEPETETLPVDQLYQEANQSLRNGNWSRASNYYTRLIARFPYGEYTEQAQLDLAYAQFKAGNYENATSTIDRYIRTYPAHRHIDYAYYLRGLVNFNRENTFLERVARLDMSQRDQESPRQSFNDFLLLIQRYPNSRYAADARQRMVYLRNELARHDLNVGLYYLDRGAYVAAANRGKALLQDYPNSELDGDAIALMGESYVRLGEETLAADARRVLELNHPGHPWLRGDWPRGESVWRSLVPFSGEREVRTSALEDEDD
;
A
#
# COMPACT_ATOMS: atom_id res chain seq x y z
N MET A 1 34.33 -40.82 -23.83
CA MET A 1 33.42 -40.38 -24.93
C MET A 1 31.98 -40.59 -24.49
N THR A 2 31.34 -39.56 -23.91
CA THR A 2 29.94 -39.61 -23.45
C THR A 2 29.01 -39.27 -24.61
N ARG A 3 28.32 -40.28 -25.14
CA ARG A 3 27.26 -40.11 -26.15
C ARG A 3 26.06 -39.44 -25.47
N THR A 4 25.81 -38.17 -25.78
CA THR A 4 24.54 -37.51 -25.42
C THR A 4 23.45 -37.98 -26.39
N PRO A 5 22.26 -38.38 -25.90
CA PRO A 5 21.21 -38.93 -26.76
C PRO A 5 20.61 -37.81 -27.61
N GLY A 6 20.60 -37.99 -28.94
CA GLY A 6 20.13 -37.00 -29.91
C GLY A 6 18.69 -36.49 -29.68
N PHE A 7 17.89 -37.22 -28.91
CA PHE A 7 16.53 -36.84 -28.52
C PHE A 7 16.47 -35.56 -27.67
N ALA A 8 17.43 -35.32 -26.79
CA ALA A 8 17.45 -34.10 -25.95
C ALA A 8 17.74 -32.84 -26.78
N ARG A 9 18.57 -32.96 -27.82
CA ARG A 9 18.87 -31.86 -28.75
C ARG A 9 17.69 -31.57 -29.67
N LEU A 10 16.98 -32.60 -30.11
CA LEU A 10 15.78 -32.44 -30.95
C LEU A 10 14.62 -31.79 -30.18
N ALA A 11 14.42 -32.19 -28.91
CA ALA A 11 13.42 -31.58 -28.04
C ALA A 11 13.72 -30.10 -27.76
N LEU A 12 14.99 -29.75 -27.51
CA LEU A 12 15.40 -28.36 -27.29
C LEU A 12 15.16 -27.49 -28.54
N LEU A 13 15.42 -28.02 -29.74
CA LEU A 13 15.20 -27.30 -31.00
C LEU A 13 13.71 -27.08 -31.28
N LEU A 14 12.84 -28.06 -30.97
CA LEU A 14 11.40 -27.92 -31.13
C LEU A 14 10.80 -26.90 -30.16
N VAL A 15 11.27 -26.85 -28.90
CA VAL A 15 10.86 -25.83 -27.94
C VAL A 15 11.31 -24.44 -28.39
N MET A 16 12.54 -24.30 -28.91
CA MET A 16 13.03 -23.01 -29.38
C MET A 16 12.25 -22.52 -30.62
N ALA A 17 11.89 -23.43 -31.54
CA ALA A 17 11.06 -23.12 -32.70
C ALA A 17 9.63 -22.71 -32.29
N PHE A 18 9.06 -23.34 -31.27
CA PHE A 18 7.75 -22.98 -30.72
C PHE A 18 7.75 -21.58 -30.06
N VAL A 19 8.82 -21.25 -29.31
CA VAL A 19 9.01 -19.91 -28.73
C VAL A 19 9.16 -18.84 -29.82
N LEU A 20 9.89 -19.13 -30.90
CA LEU A 20 10.02 -18.23 -32.05
C LEU A 20 8.71 -18.04 -32.81
N ALA A 21 7.90 -19.10 -32.95
CA ALA A 21 6.57 -19.03 -33.58
C ALA A 21 5.58 -18.19 -32.76
N LEU A 22 5.65 -18.24 -31.42
CA LEU A 22 4.86 -17.38 -30.54
C LEU A 22 5.30 -15.90 -30.60
N GLY A 23 6.58 -15.63 -30.92
CA GLY A 23 7.11 -14.26 -31.08
C GLY A 23 6.69 -13.56 -32.39
N ALA A 24 6.32 -14.31 -33.43
CA ALA A 24 6.03 -13.76 -34.77
C ALA A 24 4.55 -13.33 -34.99
N GLY A 25 3.68 -13.46 -33.98
CA GLY A 25 2.22 -13.31 -34.14
C GLY A 25 1.61 -11.93 -33.92
N CYS A 26 2.32 -10.95 -33.35
CA CYS A 26 1.67 -9.73 -32.82
C CYS A 26 1.67 -8.48 -33.72
N SER A 27 2.25 -8.51 -34.93
CA SER A 27 2.43 -7.26 -35.71
C SER A 27 1.50 -7.06 -36.91
N ARG A 28 0.63 -8.01 -37.27
CA ARG A 28 -0.06 -7.99 -38.58
C ARG A 28 -1.50 -7.46 -38.59
N PHE A 29 -2.03 -6.98 -37.47
CA PHE A 29 -3.40 -6.41 -37.38
C PHE A 29 -3.41 -5.00 -36.75
N GLY A 30 -2.63 -4.08 -37.30
CA GLY A 30 -2.77 -2.65 -37.00
C GLY A 30 -3.59 -1.95 -38.09
N LYS A 31 -4.87 -1.67 -37.84
CA LYS A 31 -5.55 -0.61 -38.60
C LYS A 31 -4.71 0.67 -38.40
N LYS A 32 -4.29 1.34 -39.48
CA LYS A 32 -3.63 2.65 -39.39
C LYS A 32 -4.54 3.56 -38.58
N GLU A 33 -4.12 3.91 -37.37
CA GLU A 33 -4.83 4.90 -36.57
C GLU A 33 -4.82 6.22 -37.36
N PRO A 34 -5.94 6.96 -37.42
CA PRO A 34 -5.94 8.27 -38.03
C PRO A 34 -4.88 9.13 -37.33
N GLU A 35 -4.09 9.87 -38.11
CA GLU A 35 -3.08 10.78 -37.57
C GLU A 35 -3.74 11.75 -36.60
N THR A 36 -3.43 11.60 -35.31
CA THR A 36 -3.97 12.43 -34.21
C THR A 36 -3.69 13.93 -34.40
N GLU A 37 -2.85 14.28 -35.36
CA GLU A 37 -2.43 15.65 -35.68
C GLU A 37 -3.46 16.44 -36.49
N THR A 38 -4.35 15.78 -37.24
CA THR A 38 -5.33 16.45 -38.10
C THR A 38 -6.75 16.48 -37.54
N LEU A 39 -7.03 15.68 -36.52
CA LEU A 39 -8.37 15.57 -35.94
C LEU A 39 -8.81 16.88 -35.24
N PRO A 40 -10.08 17.29 -35.36
CA PRO A 40 -10.65 18.38 -34.56
C PRO A 40 -10.81 17.97 -33.08
N VAL A 41 -11.02 18.96 -32.20
CA VAL A 41 -11.01 18.78 -30.74
C VAL A 41 -12.08 17.80 -30.24
N ASP A 42 -13.27 17.85 -30.84
CA ASP A 42 -14.41 17.00 -30.52
C ASP A 42 -14.12 15.54 -30.88
N GLN A 43 -13.56 15.29 -32.07
CA GLN A 43 -13.17 13.94 -32.48
C GLN A 43 -12.03 13.39 -31.62
N LEU A 44 -11.02 14.20 -31.28
CA LEU A 44 -9.97 13.79 -30.35
C LEU A 44 -10.54 13.38 -28.99
N TYR A 45 -11.48 14.16 -28.45
CA TYR A 45 -12.11 13.86 -27.17
C TYR A 45 -12.96 12.59 -27.25
N GLN A 46 -13.70 12.39 -28.34
CA GLN A 46 -14.50 11.19 -28.58
C GLN A 46 -13.62 9.93 -28.67
N GLU A 47 -12.53 9.97 -29.45
CA GLU A 47 -11.58 8.85 -29.59
C GLU A 47 -10.88 8.54 -28.26
N ALA A 48 -10.53 9.56 -27.49
CA ALA A 48 -9.97 9.41 -26.14
C ALA A 48 -10.96 8.70 -25.20
N ASN A 49 -12.21 9.18 -25.16
CA ASN A 49 -13.28 8.61 -24.34
C ASN A 49 -13.62 7.18 -24.75
N GLN A 50 -13.65 6.89 -26.05
CA GLN A 50 -13.89 5.53 -26.54
C GLN A 50 -12.75 4.60 -26.12
N SER A 51 -11.49 5.04 -26.28
CA SER A 51 -10.32 4.29 -25.82
C SER A 51 -10.37 4.04 -24.32
N LEU A 52 -10.78 5.04 -23.53
CA LEU A 52 -10.94 4.94 -22.09
C LEU A 52 -12.02 3.91 -21.73
N ARG A 53 -13.21 3.97 -22.35
CA ARG A 53 -14.30 3.01 -22.12
C ARG A 53 -13.95 1.58 -22.51
N ASN A 54 -13.13 1.43 -23.54
CA ASN A 54 -12.64 0.12 -24.00
C ASN A 54 -11.52 -0.45 -23.12
N GLY A 55 -11.08 0.29 -22.10
CA GLY A 55 -9.97 -0.12 -21.23
C GLY A 55 -8.59 0.02 -21.87
N ASN A 56 -8.48 0.69 -23.01
CA ASN A 56 -7.20 1.00 -23.63
C ASN A 56 -6.64 2.31 -23.05
N TRP A 57 -6.19 2.24 -21.81
CA TRP A 57 -5.76 3.37 -21.00
C TRP A 57 -4.56 4.11 -21.61
N SER A 58 -3.59 3.36 -22.16
CA SER A 58 -2.41 3.94 -22.80
C SER A 58 -2.81 4.76 -24.03
N ARG A 59 -3.66 4.20 -24.89
CA ARG A 59 -4.18 4.92 -26.06
C ARG A 59 -4.98 6.16 -25.64
N ALA A 60 -5.89 6.03 -24.68
CA ALA A 60 -6.66 7.16 -24.15
C ALA A 60 -5.75 8.28 -23.64
N SER A 61 -4.70 7.94 -22.87
CA SER A 61 -3.74 8.91 -22.34
C SER A 61 -3.00 9.67 -23.46
N ASN A 62 -2.67 9.00 -24.57
CA ASN A 62 -2.05 9.63 -25.72
C ASN A 62 -3.00 10.63 -26.39
N TYR A 63 -4.26 10.24 -26.63
CA TYR A 63 -5.24 11.15 -27.24
C TYR A 63 -5.52 12.37 -26.36
N TYR A 64 -5.73 12.20 -25.05
CA TYR A 64 -5.92 13.35 -24.16
C TYR A 64 -4.68 14.25 -24.10
N THR A 65 -3.47 13.67 -24.04
CA THR A 65 -2.22 14.46 -24.06
C THR A 65 -2.13 15.30 -25.34
N ARG A 66 -2.47 14.72 -26.49
CA ARG A 66 -2.50 15.44 -27.77
C ARG A 66 -3.57 16.52 -27.81
N LEU A 67 -4.76 16.24 -27.27
CA LEU A 67 -5.85 17.20 -27.15
C LEU A 67 -5.39 18.42 -26.34
N ILE A 68 -4.83 18.21 -25.15
CA ILE A 68 -4.37 19.29 -24.26
C ILE A 68 -3.23 20.10 -24.89
N ALA A 69 -2.32 19.43 -25.60
CA ALA A 69 -1.19 20.09 -26.26
C ALA A 69 -1.64 20.99 -27.44
N ARG A 70 -2.65 20.57 -28.20
CA ARG A 70 -3.16 21.31 -29.37
C ARG A 70 -4.20 22.36 -29.00
N PHE A 71 -5.01 22.08 -27.98
CA PHE A 71 -6.12 22.91 -27.54
C PHE A 71 -5.97 23.17 -26.03
N PRO A 72 -5.10 24.11 -25.60
CA PRO A 72 -4.80 24.34 -24.18
C PRO A 72 -5.95 25.01 -23.40
N TYR A 73 -7.00 25.46 -24.08
CA TYR A 73 -8.15 26.14 -23.47
C TYR A 73 -9.46 25.55 -23.99
N GLY A 74 -10.52 25.65 -23.18
CA GLY A 74 -11.87 25.21 -23.51
C GLY A 74 -12.37 24.11 -22.59
N GLU A 75 -13.69 23.91 -22.57
CA GLU A 75 -14.37 22.95 -21.68
C GLU A 75 -13.86 21.51 -21.87
N TYR A 76 -13.60 21.11 -23.12
CA TYR A 76 -13.02 19.81 -23.42
C TYR A 76 -11.66 19.62 -22.77
N THR A 77 -10.83 20.66 -22.69
CA THR A 77 -9.47 20.58 -22.14
C THR A 77 -9.48 20.44 -20.63
N GLU A 78 -10.39 21.16 -19.96
CA GLU A 78 -10.56 21.06 -18.51
C GLU A 78 -10.92 19.62 -18.12
N GLN A 79 -11.96 19.05 -18.76
CA GLN A 79 -12.36 17.67 -18.50
C GLN A 79 -11.29 16.66 -18.96
N ALA A 80 -10.64 16.89 -20.11
CA ALA A 80 -9.59 16.02 -20.63
C ALA A 80 -8.37 15.91 -19.71
N GLN A 81 -8.01 16.96 -18.96
CA GLN A 81 -6.91 16.85 -17.99
C GLN A 81 -7.25 15.88 -16.84
N LEU A 82 -8.49 15.91 -16.36
CA LEU A 82 -8.96 15.00 -15.33
C LEU A 82 -9.08 13.56 -15.86
N ASP A 83 -9.59 13.40 -17.08
CA ASP A 83 -9.69 12.10 -17.75
C ASP A 83 -8.30 11.52 -18.08
N LEU A 84 -7.32 12.37 -18.44
CA LEU A 84 -5.93 11.98 -18.63
C LEU A 84 -5.33 11.42 -17.36
N ALA A 85 -5.50 12.11 -16.23
CA ALA A 85 -5.04 11.62 -14.93
C ALA A 85 -5.64 10.25 -14.59
N TYR A 86 -6.94 10.07 -14.84
CA TYR A 86 -7.60 8.79 -14.63
C TYR A 86 -7.05 7.69 -15.56
N ALA A 87 -6.86 7.99 -16.85
CA ALA A 87 -6.26 7.06 -17.80
C ALA A 87 -4.84 6.64 -17.37
N GLN A 88 -4.00 7.59 -16.94
CA GLN A 88 -2.66 7.31 -16.44
C GLN A 88 -2.69 6.43 -15.19
N PHE A 89 -3.57 6.74 -14.23
CA PHE A 89 -3.79 5.91 -13.04
C PHE A 89 -4.17 4.47 -13.41
N LYS A 90 -5.14 4.29 -14.31
CA LYS A 90 -5.58 2.96 -14.75
C LYS A 90 -4.53 2.22 -15.58
N ALA A 91 -3.63 2.94 -16.23
CA ALA A 91 -2.47 2.38 -16.92
C ALA A 91 -1.32 1.98 -15.98
N GLY A 92 -1.40 2.31 -14.68
CA GLY A 92 -0.31 2.10 -13.71
C GLY A 92 0.79 3.16 -13.74
N ASN A 93 0.60 4.25 -14.49
CA ASN A 93 1.54 5.36 -14.60
C ASN A 93 1.31 6.38 -13.47
N TYR A 94 1.56 5.97 -12.22
CA TYR A 94 1.20 6.73 -11.03
C TYR A 94 1.92 8.09 -10.93
N GLU A 95 3.19 8.17 -11.31
CA GLU A 95 3.99 9.40 -11.29
C GLU A 95 3.39 10.46 -12.22
N ASN A 96 3.03 10.04 -13.43
CA ASN A 96 2.40 10.92 -14.42
C ASN A 96 1.02 11.34 -13.95
N ALA A 97 0.22 10.40 -13.40
CA ALA A 97 -1.09 10.70 -12.84
C ALA A 97 -1.01 11.76 -11.75
N THR A 98 -0.10 11.62 -10.77
CA THR A 98 0.10 12.61 -9.70
C THR A 98 0.47 13.98 -10.27
N SER A 99 1.39 14.05 -11.22
CA SER A 99 1.79 15.32 -11.87
C SER A 99 0.63 15.99 -12.61
N THR A 100 -0.18 15.20 -13.33
CA THR A 100 -1.36 15.71 -14.04
C THR A 100 -2.44 16.18 -13.06
N ILE A 101 -2.69 15.46 -11.96
CA ILE A 101 -3.66 15.85 -10.93
C ILE A 101 -3.22 17.13 -10.21
N ASP A 102 -1.96 17.24 -9.81
CA ASP A 102 -1.45 18.43 -9.14
C ASP A 102 -1.52 19.66 -10.04
N ARG A 103 -1.24 19.49 -11.32
CA ARG A 103 -1.45 20.55 -12.32
C ARG A 103 -2.93 20.94 -12.39
N TYR A 104 -3.81 19.97 -12.52
CA TYR A 104 -5.25 20.21 -12.58
C TYR A 104 -5.78 20.98 -11.36
N ILE A 105 -5.38 20.59 -10.15
CA ILE A 105 -5.77 21.27 -8.91
C ILE A 105 -5.28 22.72 -8.88
N ARG A 106 -4.05 22.98 -9.37
CA ARG A 106 -3.49 24.34 -9.44
C ARG A 106 -4.15 25.19 -10.52
N THR A 107 -4.45 24.61 -11.68
CA THR A 107 -4.99 25.32 -12.85
C THR A 107 -6.49 25.56 -12.73
N TYR A 108 -7.26 24.61 -12.18
CA TYR A 108 -8.73 24.66 -12.13
C TYR A 108 -9.30 24.44 -10.71
N PRO A 109 -8.92 25.24 -9.70
CA PRO A 109 -9.34 25.04 -8.32
C PRO A 109 -10.85 25.22 -8.09
N ALA A 110 -11.54 25.95 -8.98
CA ALA A 110 -12.97 26.21 -8.91
C ALA A 110 -13.82 25.24 -9.78
N HIS A 111 -13.20 24.24 -10.41
CA HIS A 111 -13.93 23.31 -11.27
C HIS A 111 -14.91 22.44 -10.46
N ARG A 112 -16.07 22.12 -11.06
CA ARG A 112 -17.16 21.37 -10.40
C ARG A 112 -16.76 19.99 -9.87
N HIS A 113 -15.71 19.38 -10.45
CA HIS A 113 -15.18 18.06 -10.09
C HIS A 113 -13.82 18.11 -9.41
N ILE A 114 -13.47 19.25 -8.80
CA ILE A 114 -12.20 19.39 -8.08
C ILE A 114 -12.07 18.40 -6.93
N ASP A 115 -13.19 18.03 -6.28
CA ASP A 115 -13.25 17.00 -5.25
C ASP A 115 -12.81 15.63 -5.78
N TYR A 116 -13.18 15.28 -7.02
CA TYR A 116 -12.71 14.07 -7.66
C TYR A 116 -11.19 14.08 -7.89
N ALA A 117 -10.59 15.23 -8.21
CA ALA A 117 -9.14 15.31 -8.40
C ALA A 117 -8.38 15.03 -7.09
N TYR A 118 -8.84 15.59 -5.96
CA TYR A 118 -8.29 15.26 -4.65
C TYR A 118 -8.45 13.78 -4.29
N TYR A 119 -9.63 13.22 -4.56
CA TYR A 119 -9.88 11.80 -4.36
C TYR A 119 -8.98 10.91 -5.23
N LEU A 120 -8.82 11.25 -6.50
CA LEU A 120 -8.00 10.51 -7.45
C LEU A 120 -6.51 10.56 -7.04
N ARG A 121 -6.03 11.67 -6.47
CA ARG A 121 -4.66 11.75 -5.93
C ARG A 121 -4.46 10.73 -4.80
N GLY A 122 -5.41 10.67 -3.87
CA GLY A 122 -5.39 9.68 -2.78
C GLY A 122 -5.40 8.25 -3.30
N LEU A 123 -6.19 7.96 -4.34
CA LEU A 123 -6.22 6.64 -5.00
C LEU A 123 -4.91 6.28 -5.70
N VAL A 124 -4.27 7.23 -6.37
CA VAL A 124 -2.98 7.00 -7.04
C VAL A 124 -1.95 6.57 -6.00
N ASN A 125 -1.82 7.32 -4.90
CA ASN A 125 -0.89 6.98 -3.82
C ASN A 125 -1.27 5.70 -3.07
N PHE A 126 -2.57 5.41 -2.94
CA PHE A 126 -3.07 4.16 -2.34
C PHE A 126 -2.67 2.91 -3.15
N ASN A 127 -2.63 3.01 -4.48
CA ASN A 127 -2.39 1.87 -5.36
C ASN A 127 -0.93 1.75 -5.83
N ARG A 128 -0.09 2.75 -5.55
CA ARG A 128 1.33 2.75 -5.93
C ARG A 128 2.07 1.53 -5.41
N GLU A 129 1.68 1.09 -4.23
CA GLU A 129 2.31 -0.04 -3.56
C GLU A 129 1.66 -1.37 -3.92
N ASN A 130 0.39 -1.42 -4.32
CA ASN A 130 -0.40 -2.65 -4.51
C ASN A 130 -0.01 -3.55 -5.72
N THR A 131 1.25 -3.49 -6.15
CA THR A 131 1.78 -4.16 -7.34
C THR A 131 1.77 -5.67 -7.17
N PHE A 132 1.25 -6.35 -8.18
CA PHE A 132 0.95 -7.79 -8.29
C PHE A 132 1.96 -8.78 -7.66
N LEU A 133 3.26 -8.45 -7.59
CA LEU A 133 4.28 -9.31 -6.95
C LEU A 133 4.10 -9.46 -5.43
N GLU A 134 3.52 -8.47 -4.75
CA GLU A 134 3.38 -8.43 -3.28
C GLU A 134 2.21 -9.27 -2.77
N ARG A 135 1.23 -9.59 -3.63
CA ARG A 135 0.16 -10.54 -3.30
C ARG A 135 0.60 -11.99 -3.38
N VAL A 136 1.63 -12.28 -4.19
CA VAL A 136 2.10 -13.65 -4.47
C VAL A 136 3.22 -14.06 -3.51
N ALA A 137 4.17 -13.14 -3.27
CA ALA A 137 5.14 -13.30 -2.20
C ALA A 137 4.59 -12.56 -0.99
N ARG A 138 4.21 -13.27 0.08
CA ARG A 138 3.82 -12.71 1.40
C ARG A 138 4.99 -11.95 2.06
N LEU A 139 5.58 -11.02 1.34
CA LEU A 139 6.60 -10.10 1.83
C LEU A 139 5.84 -9.02 2.57
N ASP A 140 6.05 -8.96 3.87
CA ASP A 140 5.39 -8.02 4.76
C ASP A 140 5.66 -6.59 4.26
N MET A 141 4.58 -5.88 3.95
CA MET A 141 4.56 -4.46 3.58
C MET A 141 5.15 -3.59 4.69
N SER A 142 5.24 -4.11 5.93
CA SER A 142 5.77 -3.40 7.07
C SER A 142 7.28 -3.08 7.01
N GLN A 143 7.95 -3.29 5.88
CA GLN A 143 9.37 -2.99 5.70
C GLN A 143 9.65 -2.12 4.47
N ARG A 144 8.65 -1.87 3.62
CA ARG A 144 8.80 -1.03 2.43
C ARG A 144 8.04 0.28 2.59
N ASP A 145 8.70 1.32 2.11
CA ASP A 145 8.30 2.72 1.96
C ASP A 145 6.99 3.14 2.66
N GLN A 146 7.05 3.57 3.93
CA GLN A 146 5.89 4.14 4.63
C GLN A 146 5.38 5.45 4.00
N GLU A 147 6.07 6.01 3.00
CA GLU A 147 5.74 7.30 2.41
C GLU A 147 4.41 7.25 1.66
N SER A 148 4.15 6.24 0.82
CA SER A 148 2.94 6.22 0.00
C SER A 148 1.63 6.08 0.80
N PRO A 149 1.52 5.19 1.82
CA PRO A 149 0.32 5.07 2.64
C PRO A 149 0.06 6.35 3.45
N ARG A 150 1.11 6.98 3.97
CA ARG A 150 1.01 8.28 4.65
C ARG A 150 0.55 9.37 3.70
N GLN A 151 1.12 9.43 2.50
CA GLN A 151 0.74 10.42 1.50
C GLN A 151 -0.72 10.22 1.04
N SER A 152 -1.12 8.97 0.81
CA SER A 152 -2.51 8.61 0.49
C SER A 152 -3.48 9.02 1.59
N PHE A 153 -3.13 8.76 2.86
CA PHE A 153 -3.93 9.18 4.01
C PHE A 153 -4.10 10.70 4.04
N ASN A 154 -3.01 11.45 3.84
CA ASN A 154 -3.02 12.91 3.83
C ASN A 154 -3.85 13.48 2.65
N ASP A 155 -3.82 12.84 1.49
CA ASP A 155 -4.64 13.23 0.34
C ASP A 155 -6.13 13.02 0.58
N PHE A 156 -6.51 11.88 1.15
CA PHE A 156 -7.89 11.64 1.56
C PHE A 156 -8.31 12.59 2.69
N LEU A 157 -7.45 12.87 3.66
CA LEU A 157 -7.71 13.84 4.71
C LEU A 157 -8.00 15.24 4.11
N LEU A 158 -7.21 15.66 3.13
CA LEU A 158 -7.39 16.94 2.45
C LEU A 158 -8.73 17.01 1.71
N LEU A 159 -9.15 15.92 1.06
CA LEU A 159 -10.49 15.81 0.47
C LEU A 159 -11.59 15.98 1.53
N ILE A 160 -11.50 15.27 2.66
CA ILE A 160 -12.52 15.32 3.72
C ILE A 160 -12.59 16.71 4.36
N GLN A 161 -11.45 17.36 4.57
CA GLN A 161 -11.39 18.70 5.15
C GLN A 161 -11.96 19.77 4.22
N ARG A 162 -11.66 19.69 2.91
CA ARG A 162 -12.09 20.70 1.93
C ARG A 162 -13.48 20.45 1.37
N TYR A 163 -13.85 19.19 1.16
CA TYR A 163 -15.09 18.77 0.51
C TYR A 163 -15.80 17.65 1.30
N PRO A 164 -16.23 17.92 2.55
CA PRO A 164 -16.83 16.91 3.44
C PRO A 164 -18.12 16.28 2.90
N ASN A 165 -18.82 16.99 2.01
CA ASN A 165 -20.06 16.57 1.35
C ASN A 165 -19.84 15.96 -0.04
N SER A 166 -18.59 15.76 -0.46
CA SER A 166 -18.28 15.09 -1.72
C SER A 166 -18.87 13.67 -1.74
N ARG A 167 -19.32 13.22 -2.92
CA ARG A 167 -19.74 11.83 -3.13
C ARG A 167 -18.64 10.81 -2.82
N TYR A 168 -17.38 11.23 -2.85
CA TYR A 168 -16.21 10.38 -2.57
C TYR A 168 -15.82 10.34 -1.09
N ALA A 169 -16.42 11.20 -0.25
CA ALA A 169 -16.02 11.34 1.14
C ALA A 169 -16.22 10.06 1.96
N ALA A 170 -17.29 9.29 1.69
CA ALA A 170 -17.55 8.04 2.41
C ALA A 170 -16.47 6.97 2.13
N ASP A 171 -16.13 6.76 0.87
CA ASP A 171 -15.08 5.80 0.47
C ASP A 171 -13.70 6.26 0.98
N ALA A 172 -13.37 7.56 0.86
CA ALA A 172 -12.12 8.11 1.38
C ALA A 172 -11.96 7.88 2.89
N ARG A 173 -13.02 8.06 3.70
CA ARG A 173 -12.98 7.75 5.14
C ARG A 173 -12.69 6.27 5.41
N GLN A 174 -13.29 5.36 4.65
CA GLN A 174 -13.02 3.92 4.81
C GLN A 174 -11.58 3.58 4.46
N ARG A 175 -11.03 4.16 3.38
CA ARG A 175 -9.61 4.00 3.03
C ARG A 175 -8.68 4.57 4.08
N MET A 176 -9.02 5.71 4.68
CA MET A 176 -8.25 6.29 5.78
C MET A 176 -8.21 5.36 7.01
N VAL A 177 -9.32 4.70 7.34
CA VAL A 177 -9.34 3.69 8.42
C VAL A 177 -8.39 2.54 8.11
N TYR A 178 -8.45 2.00 6.88
CA TYR A 178 -7.53 0.95 6.43
C TYR A 178 -6.06 1.41 6.53
N LEU A 179 -5.72 2.57 5.95
CA LEU A 179 -4.37 3.10 5.93
C LEU A 179 -3.83 3.35 7.34
N ARG A 180 -4.67 3.89 8.25
CA ARG A 180 -4.30 4.06 9.66
C ARG A 180 -3.96 2.73 10.31
N ASN A 181 -4.77 1.70 10.10
CA ASN A 181 -4.53 0.38 10.69
C ASN A 181 -3.28 -0.29 10.12
N GLU A 182 -3.00 -0.12 8.82
CA GLU A 182 -1.76 -0.63 8.22
C GLU A 182 -0.51 0.08 8.75
N LEU A 183 -0.55 1.42 8.87
CA LEU A 183 0.54 2.20 9.46
C LEU A 183 0.77 1.83 10.94
N ALA A 184 -0.31 1.69 11.72
CA ALA A 184 -0.25 1.23 13.10
C ALA A 184 0.34 -0.19 13.20
N ARG A 185 -0.02 -1.10 12.28
CA ARG A 185 0.52 -2.48 12.27
C ARG A 185 2.01 -2.48 12.03
N HIS A 186 2.49 -1.67 11.11
CA HIS A 186 3.92 -1.52 10.89
C HIS A 186 4.63 -1.03 12.15
N ASP A 187 4.14 0.03 12.79
CA ASP A 187 4.80 0.58 13.97
C ASP A 187 4.71 -0.36 15.19
N LEU A 188 3.64 -1.14 15.31
CA LEU A 188 3.53 -2.23 16.28
C LEU A 188 4.58 -3.32 16.02
N ASN A 189 4.76 -3.75 14.78
CA ASN A 189 5.78 -4.75 14.42
C ASN A 189 7.19 -4.30 14.81
N VAL A 190 7.50 -3.01 14.62
CA VAL A 190 8.77 -2.41 15.07
C VAL A 190 8.87 -2.41 16.61
N GLY A 191 7.77 -2.09 17.31
CA GLY A 191 7.70 -2.18 18.76
C GLY A 191 7.94 -3.59 19.30
N LEU A 192 7.28 -4.59 18.70
CA LEU A 192 7.46 -6.00 19.02
C LEU A 192 8.88 -6.48 18.74
N TYR A 193 9.52 -5.99 17.68
CA TYR A 193 10.93 -6.24 17.40
C TYR A 193 11.84 -5.73 18.53
N TYR A 194 11.61 -4.51 19.03
CA TYR A 194 12.37 -3.99 20.18
C TYR A 194 12.10 -4.77 21.45
N LEU A 195 10.85 -5.17 21.69
CA LEU A 195 10.45 -5.98 22.84
C LEU A 195 11.21 -7.31 22.87
N ASP A 196 11.25 -8.02 21.73
CA ASP A 196 11.94 -9.31 21.60
C ASP A 196 13.45 -9.21 21.81
N ARG A 197 14.03 -8.05 21.49
CA ARG A 197 15.47 -7.75 21.67
C ARG A 197 15.82 -7.26 23.08
N GLY A 198 14.85 -7.15 23.98
CA GLY A 198 15.06 -6.61 25.33
C GLY A 198 15.20 -5.08 25.41
N ALA A 199 14.91 -4.36 24.32
CA ALA A 199 14.95 -2.90 24.27
C ALA A 199 13.62 -2.30 24.78
N TYR A 200 13.30 -2.56 26.05
CA TYR A 200 11.97 -2.29 26.62
C TYR A 200 11.57 -0.80 26.62
N VAL A 201 12.52 0.12 26.86
CA VAL A 201 12.23 1.57 26.77
C VAL A 201 11.83 1.97 25.35
N ALA A 202 12.52 1.42 24.35
CA ALA A 202 12.19 1.69 22.95
C ALA A 202 10.82 1.08 22.57
N ALA A 203 10.53 -0.13 23.03
CA ALA A 203 9.24 -0.78 22.84
C ALA A 203 8.08 0.03 23.48
N ALA A 204 8.22 0.47 24.73
CA ALA A 204 7.24 1.33 25.41
C ALA A 204 7.02 2.65 24.65
N ASN A 205 8.09 3.29 24.17
CA ASN A 205 7.99 4.51 23.37
C ASN A 205 7.26 4.27 22.04
N ARG A 206 7.43 3.10 21.40
CA ARG A 206 6.67 2.74 20.20
C ARG A 206 5.19 2.53 20.47
N GLY A 207 4.83 1.87 21.58
CA GLY A 207 3.43 1.74 21.99
C GLY A 207 2.78 3.11 22.27
N LYS A 208 3.49 4.01 22.96
CA LYS A 208 3.03 5.38 23.18
C LYS A 208 2.83 6.14 21.87
N ALA A 209 3.78 6.06 20.94
CA ALA A 209 3.67 6.71 19.63
C ALA A 209 2.47 6.18 18.85
N LEU A 210 2.21 4.87 18.87
CA LEU A 210 1.06 4.27 18.18
C LEU A 210 -0.26 4.88 18.65
N LEU A 211 -0.46 5.04 19.96
CA LEU A 211 -1.66 5.65 20.53
C LEU A 211 -1.80 7.16 20.19
N GLN A 212 -0.67 7.85 20.00
CA GLN A 212 -0.65 9.28 19.69
C GLN A 212 -0.86 9.54 18.19
N ASP A 213 -0.21 8.76 17.33
CA ASP A 213 -0.16 8.97 15.89
C ASP A 213 -1.36 8.36 15.17
N TYR A 214 -1.93 7.26 15.71
CA TYR A 214 -3.02 6.52 15.09
C TYR A 214 -4.22 6.33 16.03
N PRO A 215 -4.84 7.41 16.52
CA PRO A 215 -5.96 7.29 17.46
C PRO A 215 -7.15 6.53 16.85
N ASN A 216 -7.78 5.67 17.65
CA ASN A 216 -8.87 4.77 17.27
C ASN A 216 -8.45 3.70 16.24
N SER A 217 -7.17 3.33 16.20
CA SER A 217 -6.75 2.18 15.41
C SER A 217 -7.29 0.89 16.03
N GLU A 218 -7.41 -0.16 15.22
CA GLU A 218 -7.76 -1.49 15.75
C GLU A 218 -6.67 -2.07 16.68
N LEU A 219 -5.49 -1.44 16.70
CA LEU A 219 -4.30 -1.89 17.43
C LEU A 219 -4.04 -1.06 18.70
N ASP A 220 -4.98 -0.21 19.12
CA ASP A 220 -4.85 0.59 20.34
C ASP A 220 -4.64 -0.32 21.57
N GLY A 221 -5.33 -1.47 21.63
CA GLY A 221 -5.13 -2.49 22.66
C GLY A 221 -3.75 -3.14 22.62
N ASP A 222 -3.23 -3.47 21.44
CA ASP A 222 -1.89 -4.04 21.26
C ASP A 222 -0.80 -3.03 21.65
N ALA A 223 -1.01 -1.74 21.41
CA ALA A 223 -0.09 -0.70 21.82
C ALA A 223 -0.03 -0.52 23.34
N ILE A 224 -1.19 -0.55 24.01
CA ILE A 224 -1.25 -0.54 25.47
C ILE A 224 -0.59 -1.80 26.04
N ALA A 225 -0.81 -2.97 25.44
CA ALA A 225 -0.15 -4.21 25.83
C ALA A 225 1.38 -4.15 25.62
N LEU A 226 1.84 -3.55 24.53
CA LEU A 226 3.27 -3.33 24.26
C LEU A 226 3.90 -2.47 25.36
N MET A 227 3.24 -1.38 25.75
CA MET A 227 3.67 -0.54 26.87
C MET A 227 3.67 -1.33 28.18
N GLY A 228 2.56 -2.01 28.49
CA GLY A 228 2.40 -2.80 29.72
C GLY A 228 3.47 -3.88 29.86
N GLU A 229 3.68 -4.70 28.83
CA GLU A 229 4.73 -5.72 28.82
C GLU A 229 6.12 -5.10 28.98
N SER A 230 6.38 -3.97 28.30
CA SER A 230 7.65 -3.26 28.45
C SER A 230 7.88 -2.77 29.88
N TYR A 231 6.86 -2.25 30.54
CA TYR A 231 6.94 -1.80 31.94
C TYR A 231 7.13 -2.95 32.92
N VAL A 232 6.45 -4.08 32.71
CA VAL A 232 6.68 -5.31 33.49
C VAL A 232 8.14 -5.74 33.39
N ARG A 233 8.71 -5.74 32.19
CA ARG A 233 10.11 -6.14 31.95
C ARG A 233 11.14 -5.16 32.52
N LEU A 234 10.75 -3.89 32.70
CA LEU A 234 11.58 -2.86 33.32
C LEU A 234 11.48 -2.84 34.85
N GLY A 235 10.49 -3.54 35.45
CA GLY A 235 10.21 -3.47 36.89
C GLY A 235 9.40 -2.24 37.31
N GLU A 236 8.77 -1.55 36.35
CA GLU A 236 7.95 -0.35 36.59
C GLU A 236 6.50 -0.74 36.95
N GLU A 237 6.31 -1.26 38.16
CA GLU A 237 5.05 -1.88 38.61
C GLU A 237 3.84 -0.95 38.51
N THR A 238 4.01 0.33 38.84
CA THR A 238 2.93 1.33 38.80
C THR A 238 2.43 1.57 37.38
N LEU A 239 3.36 1.79 36.43
CA LEU A 239 3.05 2.00 35.02
C LEU A 239 2.49 0.75 34.37
N ALA A 240 2.99 -0.43 34.73
CA ALA A 240 2.44 -1.71 34.28
C ALA A 240 0.99 -1.90 34.76
N ALA A 241 0.71 -1.61 36.04
CA ALA A 241 -0.64 -1.70 36.60
C ALA A 241 -1.60 -0.66 35.98
N ASP A 242 -1.12 0.55 35.69
CA ASP A 242 -1.89 1.57 35.00
C ASP A 242 -2.23 1.14 33.57
N ALA A 243 -1.25 0.65 32.80
CA ALA A 243 -1.48 0.13 31.44
C ALA A 243 -2.49 -1.02 31.45
N ARG A 244 -2.37 -1.94 32.41
CA ARG A 244 -3.33 -3.04 32.60
C ARG A 244 -4.73 -2.54 32.89
N ARG A 245 -4.89 -1.58 33.81
CA ARG A 245 -6.19 -0.98 34.13
C ARG A 245 -6.84 -0.36 32.90
N VAL A 246 -6.08 0.41 32.13
CA VAL A 246 -6.58 1.03 30.89
C VAL A 246 -6.97 -0.03 29.86
N LEU A 247 -6.19 -1.10 29.73
CA LEU A 247 -6.51 -2.20 28.82
C LEU A 247 -7.76 -2.97 29.25
N GLU A 248 -7.94 -3.24 30.54
CA GLU A 248 -9.14 -3.91 31.08
C GLU A 248 -10.41 -3.09 30.84
N LEU A 249 -10.32 -1.76 30.95
CA LEU A 249 -11.46 -0.87 30.72
C LEU A 249 -11.87 -0.79 29.24
N ASN A 250 -10.90 -0.77 28.32
CA ASN A 250 -11.18 -0.53 26.89
C ASN A 250 -11.18 -1.81 26.03
N HIS A 251 -10.39 -2.82 26.41
CA HIS A 251 -10.17 -4.06 25.68
C HIS A 251 -10.13 -5.29 26.62
N PRO A 252 -11.21 -5.60 27.38
CA PRO A 252 -11.21 -6.64 28.41
C PRO A 252 -10.89 -8.06 27.89
N GLY A 253 -11.07 -8.32 26.59
CA GLY A 253 -10.74 -9.60 25.95
C GLY A 253 -9.30 -9.74 25.44
N HIS A 254 -8.46 -8.70 25.62
CA HIS A 254 -7.13 -8.67 25.02
C HIS A 254 -6.23 -9.81 25.52
N PRO A 255 -5.49 -10.53 24.64
CA PRO A 255 -4.72 -11.72 25.05
C PRO A 255 -3.62 -11.45 26.09
N TRP A 256 -3.05 -10.24 26.14
CA TRP A 256 -2.05 -9.86 27.14
C TRP A 256 -2.56 -9.98 28.58
N LEU A 257 -3.85 -9.73 28.83
CA LEU A 257 -4.47 -9.87 30.16
C LEU A 257 -4.45 -11.32 30.69
N ARG A 258 -4.28 -12.29 29.79
CA ARG A 258 -4.19 -13.73 30.07
C ARG A 258 -2.76 -14.28 29.99
N GLY A 259 -1.78 -13.45 29.62
CA GLY A 259 -0.39 -13.89 29.39
C GLY A 259 -0.15 -14.51 28.00
N ASP A 260 -1.11 -14.43 27.08
CA ASP A 260 -1.04 -15.06 25.75
C ASP A 260 -0.58 -14.07 24.64
N TRP A 261 0.21 -13.05 25.01
CA TRP A 261 0.68 -11.99 24.12
C TRP A 261 2.10 -11.55 24.47
N PRO A 262 2.98 -11.24 23.49
CA PRO A 262 2.74 -11.32 22.05
C PRO A 262 2.67 -12.77 21.57
N ARG A 263 1.83 -13.06 20.57
CA ARG A 263 1.72 -14.43 20.02
C ARG A 263 3.08 -14.85 19.46
N GLY A 264 3.52 -16.07 19.81
CA GLY A 264 4.91 -16.53 19.75
C GLY A 264 5.60 -16.60 18.39
N GLU A 265 4.93 -16.27 17.29
CA GLU A 265 5.57 -16.19 15.97
C GLU A 265 5.61 -14.75 15.49
N SER A 266 6.60 -14.00 15.99
CA SER A 266 7.08 -12.86 15.23
C SER A 266 7.47 -13.38 13.84
N VAL A 267 6.89 -12.83 12.77
CA VAL A 267 7.24 -13.20 11.38
C VAL A 267 8.75 -13.08 11.16
N TRP A 268 9.41 -12.17 11.88
CA TRP A 268 10.86 -12.05 11.92
C TRP A 268 11.59 -13.28 12.47
N ARG A 269 11.02 -13.97 13.47
CA ARG A 269 11.52 -15.25 13.98
C ARG A 269 11.42 -16.35 12.92
N SER A 270 10.36 -16.33 12.09
CA SER A 270 10.21 -17.28 10.98
C SER A 270 11.20 -17.04 9.82
N LEU A 271 11.75 -15.83 9.70
CA LEU A 271 12.65 -15.42 8.62
C LEU A 271 14.14 -15.45 9.03
N VAL A 272 14.46 -15.42 10.32
CA VAL A 272 15.83 -15.49 10.82
C VAL A 272 16.14 -16.93 11.25
N PRO A 273 16.96 -17.68 10.48
CA PRO A 273 17.22 -19.11 10.73
C PRO A 273 17.93 -19.42 12.06
N PHE A 274 18.37 -18.40 12.81
CA PHE A 274 19.11 -18.54 14.07
C PHE A 274 18.35 -18.02 15.31
N SER A 275 17.05 -17.78 15.22
CA SER A 275 16.26 -17.16 16.30
C SER A 275 15.59 -18.14 17.28
N GLY A 276 15.91 -19.43 17.18
CA GLY A 276 15.15 -20.55 17.76
C GLY A 276 15.69 -21.22 19.02
N GLU A 277 16.72 -20.71 19.68
CA GLU A 277 17.24 -21.33 20.91
C GLU A 277 16.85 -20.50 22.14
N ARG A 278 15.77 -20.90 22.82
CA ARG A 278 15.60 -20.55 24.24
C ARG A 278 16.22 -21.66 25.06
N GLU A 279 17.30 -21.31 25.76
CA GLU A 279 17.91 -22.05 26.85
C GLU A 279 16.80 -22.46 27.83
N VAL A 280 16.51 -23.75 27.92
CA VAL A 280 15.68 -24.32 28.96
C VAL A 280 16.47 -24.17 30.26
N ARG A 281 16.31 -23.04 30.96
CA ARG A 281 16.70 -22.97 32.37
C ARG A 281 15.67 -23.79 33.16
N THR A 282 15.88 -25.09 33.19
CA THR A 282 15.34 -25.95 34.24
C THR A 282 15.85 -25.41 35.57
N SER A 283 14.92 -24.94 36.39
CA SER A 283 15.06 -24.84 37.83
C SER A 283 15.37 -26.23 38.38
N ALA A 284 16.64 -26.50 38.65
CA ALA A 284 17.10 -27.59 39.50
C ALA A 284 17.92 -26.94 40.62
N LEU A 285 17.21 -26.28 41.54
CA LEU A 285 17.74 -25.75 42.80
C LEU A 285 16.65 -25.81 43.88
N GLU A 286 15.97 -26.95 43.99
CA GLU A 286 15.17 -27.31 45.16
C GLU A 286 15.18 -28.84 45.22
N ASP A 287 15.41 -29.38 46.41
CA ASP A 287 15.53 -30.80 46.80
C ASP A 287 16.95 -31.38 46.86
N GLU A 288 17.76 -30.89 47.82
CA GLU A 288 18.72 -31.73 48.56
C GLU A 288 18.97 -31.09 49.95
N ASP A 289 17.99 -31.23 50.84
CA ASP A 289 18.14 -31.16 52.30
C ASP A 289 17.32 -32.32 52.89
N ASP A 290 17.97 -33.47 53.08
CA ASP A 290 17.71 -34.49 54.12
C ASP A 290 18.84 -35.55 54.13
#